data_AF-A0A8X6XE66-F1
#
_entry.id   AF-A0A8X6XE66-F1
#
_cell.length_a   1.000
_cell.length_b   1.000
_cell.length_c   1.000
_cell.angle_alpha   90.00
_cell.angle_beta   90.00
_cell.angle_gamma   90.00
#
_symmetry.space_group_name_H-M   'P 1'
#
loop_
_entity.id
_entity.type
_entity.pdbx_description
1 polymer ?
#
loop_
_entity_poly.entity_id
_entity_poly.type
_entity_poly.pdbx_seq_one_letter_code
_entity_poly.pdbx_strand_id
1 'polypeptide(L)'
;MHLVYGVTSKSGRRTRQVYEERYPGIKCSHVCIAICANVVHCATTYTIGRKGQTWAVNVKENVLQYIEDNPNTSPRAQKFGICQTAMWWILHEQGVYPYHLKRMQLLPPYIAVIQHL
;
A
#
# COMPACT_ATOMS: atom_id res chain seq x y z
N MET A 1 -9.73 -2.69 20.25
CA MET A 1 -10.52 -3.04 19.03
C MET A 1 -9.96 -4.26 18.31
N HIS A 2 -8.68 -4.28 17.87
CA HIS A 2 -8.13 -5.37 17.05
C HIS A 2 -8.28 -6.77 17.65
N LEU A 3 -8.15 -6.90 18.98
CA LEU A 3 -8.41 -8.16 19.69
C LEU A 3 -9.86 -8.64 19.51
N VAL A 4 -10.85 -7.74 19.66
CA VAL A 4 -12.27 -8.04 19.44
C VAL A 4 -12.54 -8.36 17.97
N TYR A 5 -11.87 -7.67 17.04
CA TYR A 5 -11.94 -7.96 15.62
C TYR A 5 -11.45 -9.38 15.29
N GLY A 6 -10.34 -9.80 15.93
CA GLY A 6 -9.84 -11.18 15.81
C GLY A 6 -10.83 -12.22 16.36
N VAL A 7 -11.34 -11.99 17.57
CA VAL A 7 -12.29 -12.90 18.24
C VAL A 7 -13.60 -13.06 17.47
N THR A 8 -14.07 -11.99 16.80
CA THR A 8 -15.30 -12.02 16.00
C THR A 8 -15.08 -12.51 14.56
N SER A 9 -14.03 -13.30 14.32
CA SER A 9 -13.70 -13.88 13.01
C SER A 9 -13.58 -12.82 11.91
N LYS A 10 -13.05 -11.64 12.24
CA LYS A 10 -12.84 -10.51 11.32
C LYS A 10 -14.13 -9.91 10.74
N SER A 11 -15.29 -10.19 11.33
CA SER A 11 -16.57 -9.59 10.94
C SER A 11 -16.73 -8.19 11.53
N GLY A 12 -16.70 -7.16 10.68
CA GLY A 12 -16.78 -5.77 11.11
C GLY A 12 -18.06 -5.41 11.88
N ARG A 13 -19.23 -5.88 11.40
CA ARG A 13 -20.53 -5.63 12.06
C ARG A 13 -20.57 -6.26 13.45
N ARG A 14 -20.16 -7.52 13.56
CA ARG A 14 -20.13 -8.24 14.85
C ARG A 14 -19.09 -7.65 15.79
N THR A 15 -17.93 -7.25 15.26
CA THR A 15 -16.90 -6.55 16.04
C THR A 15 -17.48 -5.29 16.66
N ARG A 16 -18.18 -4.48 15.88
CA ARG A 16 -18.79 -3.24 16.36
C ARG A 16 -19.75 -3.48 17.51
N GLN A 17 -20.68 -4.41 17.31
CA GLN A 17 -21.68 -4.76 18.32
C GLN A 17 -21.00 -5.22 19.62
N VAL A 18 -20.11 -6.21 19.53
CA VAL A 18 -19.42 -6.76 20.71
C VAL A 18 -18.52 -5.70 21.38
N TYR A 19 -17.96 -4.78 20.60
CA TYR A 19 -17.12 -3.70 21.15
C TYR A 19 -17.95 -2.66 21.90
N GLU A 20 -19.10 -2.26 21.36
CA GLU A 20 -20.02 -1.31 22.00
C GLU A 20 -20.70 -1.90 23.23
N GLU A 21 -21.01 -3.21 23.23
CA GLU A 21 -21.51 -3.95 24.40
C GLU A 21 -20.45 -4.05 25.51
N ARG A 22 -19.18 -4.31 25.14
CA ARG A 22 -18.08 -4.49 26.10
C ARG A 22 -17.57 -3.17 26.69
N TYR A 23 -17.65 -2.08 25.93
CA TYR A 23 -17.15 -0.75 26.32
C TYR A 23 -18.26 0.30 26.17
N PRO A 24 -19.22 0.33 27.11
CA PRO A 24 -20.34 1.27 27.04
C PRO A 24 -19.84 2.72 27.03
N GLY A 25 -20.39 3.53 26.12
CA GLY A 25 -20.02 4.93 25.93
C GLY A 25 -18.98 5.19 24.84
N ILE A 26 -18.32 4.15 24.31
CA ILE A 26 -17.36 4.28 23.20
C ILE A 26 -17.98 3.75 21.91
N LYS A 27 -18.26 4.65 20.96
CA LYS A 27 -18.76 4.26 19.62
C LYS A 27 -17.62 3.77 18.74
N CYS A 28 -17.81 2.63 18.07
CA CYS A 28 -16.83 2.15 17.10
C CYS A 28 -17.11 2.76 15.72
N SER A 29 -16.20 3.64 15.26
CA SER A 29 -16.28 4.19 13.91
C SER A 29 -15.96 3.12 12.85
N HIS A 30 -16.55 3.27 11.66
CA HIS A 30 -16.22 2.44 10.50
C HIS A 30 -14.72 2.47 10.17
N VAL A 31 -14.05 3.60 10.45
CA VAL A 31 -12.60 3.78 10.26
C VAL A 31 -11.81 2.80 11.12
N CYS A 32 -12.22 2.61 12.38
CA CYS A 32 -11.55 1.67 13.28
C CYS A 32 -11.61 0.23 12.74
N ILE A 33 -12.74 -0.15 12.14
CA ILE A 33 -12.93 -1.47 11.52
C ILE A 33 -12.08 -1.59 10.26
N ALA A 34 -12.05 -0.57 9.41
CA ALA A 34 -11.23 -0.53 8.21
C ALA A 34 -9.73 -0.66 8.55
N ILE A 35 -9.26 0.02 9.59
CA ILE A 35 -7.88 -0.10 10.09
C ILE A 35 -7.58 -1.55 10.51
N CYS A 36 -8.50 -2.23 11.21
CA CYS A 36 -8.29 -3.62 11.61
C CYS A 36 -8.20 -4.57 10.43
N ALA A 37 -9.09 -4.40 9.44
CA ALA A 37 -9.06 -5.17 8.20
C ALA A 37 -7.74 -4.96 7.46
N ASN A 38 -7.28 -3.70 7.35
CA ASN A 38 -6.01 -3.36 6.75
C ASN A 38 -4.83 -3.94 7.51
N VAL A 39 -4.80 -3.85 8.84
CA VAL A 39 -3.70 -4.42 9.66
C VAL A 39 -3.64 -5.93 9.51
N VAL A 40 -4.78 -6.62 9.48
CA VAL A 40 -4.80 -8.07 9.22
C VAL A 40 -4.27 -8.37 7.82
N HIS A 41 -4.78 -7.71 6.79
CA HIS A 41 -4.32 -7.88 5.42
C HIS A 41 -2.80 -7.63 5.32
N CYS A 42 -2.34 -6.50 5.86
CA CYS A 42 -0.94 -6.14 5.97
C CYS A 42 -0.15 -7.21 6.70
N ALA A 43 -0.57 -7.71 7.87
CA ALA A 43 0.17 -8.70 8.65
C ALA A 43 0.35 -10.03 7.91
N THR A 44 -0.66 -10.51 7.18
CA THR A 44 -0.52 -11.68 6.28
C THR A 44 0.51 -11.46 5.18
N THR A 45 0.69 -10.20 4.76
CA THR A 45 1.71 -9.82 3.77
C THR A 45 3.04 -9.42 4.42
N TYR A 46 3.04 -9.07 5.71
CA TYR A 46 4.20 -8.56 6.47
C TYR A 46 5.03 -9.67 7.09
N THR A 47 4.50 -10.89 7.18
CA THR A 47 5.33 -12.10 7.36
C THR A 47 6.40 -12.24 6.28
N ILE A 48 6.27 -11.51 5.17
CA ILE A 48 7.22 -11.44 4.05
C ILE A 48 8.26 -10.28 4.23
N GLY A 49 8.11 -9.40 5.23
CA GLY A 49 8.80 -8.10 5.26
C GLY A 49 9.57 -7.75 6.55
N ARG A 50 10.08 -8.72 7.31
CA ARG A 50 11.02 -8.43 8.43
C ARG A 50 12.44 -8.39 7.87
N LYS A 51 13.24 -7.38 8.27
CA LYS A 51 14.65 -7.15 7.87
C LYS A 51 15.38 -8.48 7.66
N GLY A 52 15.65 -8.81 6.39
CA GLY A 52 16.46 -9.98 6.01
C GLY A 52 15.75 -11.12 5.27
N GLN A 53 14.50 -10.98 4.82
CA GLN A 53 13.89 -12.01 3.96
C GLN A 53 13.36 -11.49 2.63
N THR A 54 13.70 -12.26 1.60
CA THR A 54 13.36 -12.11 0.20
C THR A 54 11.85 -12.12 0.04
N TRP A 55 11.27 -11.06 -0.54
CA TRP A 55 9.93 -11.13 -1.13
C TRP A 55 9.85 -12.41 -1.96
N ALA A 56 8.69 -13.11 -1.96
CA ALA A 56 8.49 -14.18 -2.92
C ALA A 56 8.82 -13.62 -4.30
N VAL A 57 9.90 -14.11 -4.93
CA VAL A 57 10.53 -13.50 -6.12
C VAL A 57 9.47 -13.20 -7.18
N ASN A 58 8.53 -14.13 -7.35
CA ASN A 58 7.37 -14.02 -8.21
C ASN A 58 6.50 -12.77 -7.98
N VAL A 59 6.25 -12.38 -6.72
CA VAL A 59 5.44 -11.19 -6.42
C VAL A 59 6.18 -9.91 -6.80
N LYS A 60 7.48 -9.87 -6.54
CA LYS A 60 8.33 -8.72 -6.89
C LYS A 60 8.43 -8.56 -8.40
N GLU A 61 8.72 -9.64 -9.12
CA GLU A 61 8.79 -9.67 -10.58
C GLU A 61 7.45 -9.29 -11.22
N ASN A 62 6.33 -9.85 -10.73
CA ASN A 62 5.00 -9.51 -11.25
C ASN A 62 4.66 -8.02 -11.05
N VAL A 63 5.05 -7.44 -9.91
CA VAL A 63 4.84 -6.00 -9.64
C VAL A 63 5.68 -5.15 -10.59
N LEU A 64 6.96 -5.51 -10.79
CA LEU A 64 7.86 -4.78 -11.68
C LEU A 64 7.42 -4.88 -13.14
N GLN A 65 7.12 -6.09 -13.63
CA GLN A 65 6.62 -6.33 -14.98
C GLN A 65 5.36 -5.50 -15.27
N TYR A 66 4.41 -5.47 -14.33
CA TYR A 66 3.18 -4.68 -14.51
C TYR A 66 3.46 -3.18 -14.68
N ILE A 67 4.50 -2.66 -14.02
CA ILE A 67 4.87 -1.24 -14.10
C ILE A 67 5.60 -0.95 -15.40
N GLU A 68 6.48 -1.86 -15.85
CA GLU A 68 7.09 -1.77 -17.18
C GLU A 68 6.03 -1.76 -18.28
N ASP A 69 5.02 -2.63 -18.16
CA ASP A 69 3.92 -2.72 -19.11
C ASP A 69 2.97 -1.51 -19.03
N ASN A 70 2.85 -0.86 -17.86
CA ASN A 70 1.88 0.20 -17.60
C ASN A 70 2.45 1.37 -16.78
N PRO A 71 3.44 2.11 -17.30
CA PRO A 71 4.23 3.09 -16.53
C PRO A 71 3.43 4.29 -16.00
N ASN A 72 2.26 4.56 -16.59
CA ASN A 72 1.39 5.68 -16.20
C ASN A 72 0.35 5.30 -15.13
N THR A 73 0.36 4.05 -14.65
CA THR A 73 -0.69 3.54 -13.76
C THR A 73 -0.14 3.29 -12.38
N SER A 74 -0.81 3.80 -11.34
CA SER A 74 -0.48 3.43 -9.97
C SER A 74 -0.83 1.96 -9.74
N PRO A 75 0.13 1.11 -9.33
CA PRO A 75 -0.16 -0.28 -9.00
C PRO A 75 -1.10 -0.33 -7.81
N ARG A 76 -2.30 -0.90 -8.00
CA ARG A 76 -3.20 -1.18 -6.88
C ARG A 76 -2.67 -2.41 -6.16
N ALA A 77 -2.18 -2.24 -4.93
CA ALA A 77 -1.57 -3.33 -4.15
C ALA A 77 -2.47 -4.57 -4.02
N GLN A 78 -3.79 -4.37 -3.98
CA GLN A 78 -4.79 -5.43 -3.97
C GLN A 78 -4.69 -6.41 -5.15
N LYS A 79 -4.28 -5.95 -6.35
CA LYS A 79 -4.13 -6.81 -7.54
C LYS A 79 -3.06 -7.90 -7.34
N PHE A 80 -2.06 -7.62 -6.51
CA PHE A 80 -0.92 -8.50 -6.26
C PHE A 80 -1.06 -9.25 -4.93
N GLY A 81 -2.23 -9.14 -4.27
CA GLY A 81 -2.44 -9.73 -2.95
C GLY A 81 -1.56 -9.13 -1.85
N ILE A 82 -0.96 -7.96 -2.08
CA ILE A 82 -0.08 -7.29 -1.11
C ILE A 82 -0.74 -6.04 -0.53
N CYS A 83 -0.26 -5.58 0.62
CA CYS A 83 -0.71 -4.30 1.15
C CYS A 83 -0.02 -3.11 0.46
N GLN A 84 -0.62 -1.93 0.55
CA GLN A 84 -0.08 -0.71 -0.05
C GLN A 84 1.32 -0.37 0.49
N THR A 85 1.59 -0.67 1.75
CA THR A 85 2.90 -0.48 2.36
C THR A 85 3.94 -1.43 1.74
N ALA A 86 3.61 -2.70 1.53
CA ALA A 86 4.51 -3.67 0.90
C ALA A 86 4.81 -3.30 -0.57
N MET A 87 3.80 -2.86 -1.31
CA MET A 87 3.99 -2.28 -2.64
C MET A 87 4.98 -1.11 -2.59
N TRP A 88 4.79 -0.18 -1.66
CA TRP A 88 5.70 0.96 -1.48
C TRP A 88 7.15 0.54 -1.19
N TRP A 89 7.35 -0.48 -0.35
CA TRP A 89 8.68 -1.04 -0.08
C TRP A 89 9.32 -1.67 -1.32
N ILE A 90 8.60 -2.51 -2.07
CA ILE A 90 9.10 -3.13 -3.31
C ILE A 90 9.57 -2.06 -4.30
N LEU A 91 8.77 -1.02 -4.49
CA LEU A 91 9.06 0.08 -5.39
C LEU A 91 10.27 0.90 -4.94
N HIS A 92 10.34 1.18 -3.64
CA HIS A 92 11.46 1.91 -3.06
C HIS A 92 12.78 1.10 -3.15
N GLU A 93 12.76 -0.20 -2.87
CA GLU A 93 13.94 -1.08 -2.97
C GLU A 93 14.48 -1.22 -4.39
N GLN A 94 13.64 -1.02 -5.41
CA GLN A 94 14.04 -1.14 -6.82
C GLN A 94 14.31 0.21 -7.47
N GLY A 95 14.19 1.32 -6.72
CA GLY A 95 14.32 2.67 -7.26
C GLY A 95 13.19 3.06 -8.23
N VAL A 96 12.16 2.23 -8.37
CA VAL A 96 11.03 2.43 -9.28
C VAL A 96 9.90 3.10 -8.50
N TYR A 97 10.13 4.33 -8.04
CA TYR A 97 9.12 5.04 -7.28
C TYR A 97 8.04 5.63 -8.21
N PRO A 98 6.73 5.38 -7.98
CA PRO A 98 5.66 5.92 -8.81
C PRO A 98 5.32 7.34 -8.36
N TYR A 99 6.27 8.26 -8.50
CA TYR A 99 5.97 9.67 -8.62
C TYR A 99 6.30 10.01 -10.05
N HIS A 100 5.27 9.92 -10.88
CA HIS A 100 5.06 10.73 -12.06
C HIS A 100 6.34 11.34 -12.64
N LEU A 101 6.74 10.85 -13.82
CA LEU A 101 7.23 11.74 -14.87
C LEU A 101 6.23 12.91 -14.97
N LYS A 102 6.41 13.95 -14.16
CA LYS A 102 5.68 15.20 -14.32
C LYS A 102 6.05 15.65 -15.72
N ARG A 103 5.05 15.99 -16.54
CA ARG A 103 5.22 16.62 -17.86
C ARG A 103 6.29 17.73 -17.90
N MET A 104 6.69 18.31 -16.76
CA MET A 104 7.81 19.25 -16.62
C MET A 104 9.22 18.68 -16.89
N GLN A 105 9.46 17.36 -16.82
CA GLN A 105 10.75 16.75 -17.14
C GLN A 105 10.92 16.40 -18.64
N LEU A 106 9.88 16.62 -19.45
CA LEU A 106 9.89 16.43 -20.91
C LEU A 106 10.07 17.74 -21.68
N LEU A 107 10.42 18.84 -21.00
CA LEU A 107 10.87 20.03 -21.70
C LEU A 107 12.26 19.74 -22.29
N PRO A 108 12.47 19.85 -23.61
CA PRO A 108 13.82 19.85 -24.16
C PRO A 108 14.61 21.02 -23.54
N PRO A 109 15.94 20.93 -23.43
CA PRO A 109 16.77 22.01 -22.93
C PRO A 109 16.74 23.17 -23.94
N TYR A 110 15.71 24.00 -23.87
CA TYR A 110 15.61 25.22 -24.66
C TYR A 110 15.52 26.41 -23.71
N ILE A 111 16.63 26.70 -23.03
CA ILE A 111 17.16 28.05 -22.75
C ILE A 111 18.67 27.84 -22.53
N ALA A 112 19.39 27.64 -23.63
CA ALA A 112 20.84 27.85 -23.72
C ALA A 112 21.14 28.74 -24.93
N VAL A 113 20.29 29.73 -25.18
CA VAL A 113 20.50 30.76 -26.20
C VAL A 113 20.23 32.13 -25.57
N ILE A 114 21.11 32.51 -24.64
CA ILE A 114 21.45 33.92 -24.41
C ILE A 114 22.98 33.98 -24.32
N GLN A 115 23.65 33.70 -25.43
CA GLN A 115 24.98 34.21 -25.70
C GLN A 115 25.00 34.64 -27.16
N HIS A 116 25.37 35.92 -27.36
CA HIS A 116 25.45 36.66 -28.61
C HIS A 116 24.13 37.18 -29.17
N LEU A 117 23.71 38.35 -28.67
CA LEU A 117 23.69 39.60 -29.43
C LEU A 117 23.83 40.79 -28.48
#